data_AF-A0A7X1B3U2-F1
#
_entry.id   AF-A0A7X1B3U2-F1
#
_cell.length_a   1.000
_cell.length_b   1.000
_cell.length_c   1.000
_cell.angle_alpha   90.00
_cell.angle_beta   90.00
_cell.angle_gamma   90.00
#
_symmetry.space_group_name_H-M   'P 1'
#
loop_
_entity.id
_entity.type
_entity.pdbx_description
1 polymer ?
#
loop_
_entity_poly.entity_id
_entity_poly.type
_entity_poly.pdbx_seq_one_letter_code
_entity_poly.pdbx_strand_id
1 'polypeptide(L)'
;MVKTYQSKAPGIRNVSSVLAILGVLASLGALVFIRFYMNRTVDSYTEKSLSEFSSYASAIERSDETVLFEGLPSPSSEPDLYMVESVRPDFRAYADLSKGEELSLYAQPMGIGDLEKMQLSNLLTNPRYIEKSGYKRNSAPFHADYGVQFETRETTPILVFINLSGEELLFTGGPQKLACKLTEEGASELRFVLRPWIKNRPSPEHRTFFQQAIELNENGGLNDD
;
A
#
# COMPACT_ATOMS: atom_id res chain seq x y z
N MET A 1 60.38 18.05 -67.71
CA MET A 1 59.16 18.80 -67.31
C MET A 1 58.26 17.82 -66.56
N VAL A 2 58.25 17.86 -65.23
CA VAL A 2 57.55 16.87 -64.39
C VAL A 2 56.14 17.39 -64.09
N LYS A 3 55.10 16.63 -64.45
CA LYS A 3 53.71 16.92 -64.07
C LYS A 3 53.42 16.34 -62.69
N THR A 4 53.15 17.20 -61.71
CA THR A 4 52.62 16.80 -60.41
C THR A 4 51.16 16.40 -60.53
N TYR A 5 50.85 15.17 -60.09
CA TYR A 5 49.48 14.65 -59.99
C TYR A 5 48.82 15.23 -58.73
N GLN A 6 47.81 16.09 -58.88
CA GLN A 6 46.96 16.48 -57.75
C GLN A 6 45.89 15.41 -57.56
N SER A 7 46.03 14.58 -56.52
CA SER A 7 44.94 13.72 -56.08
C SER A 7 43.87 14.58 -55.39
N LYS A 8 42.71 14.75 -56.03
CA LYS A 8 41.49 15.21 -55.35
C LYS A 8 41.01 14.09 -54.44
N ALA A 9 41.39 14.11 -53.16
CA ALA A 9 40.72 13.31 -52.16
C ALA A 9 39.26 13.80 -52.05
N PRO A 10 38.25 12.93 -52.18
CA PRO A 10 36.86 13.33 -51.98
C PRO A 10 36.66 13.83 -50.56
N GLY A 11 36.02 15.00 -50.44
CA GLY A 11 35.90 15.76 -49.20
C GLY A 11 35.26 14.95 -48.08
N ILE A 12 36.02 14.79 -46.99
CA ILE A 12 35.65 14.18 -45.70
C ILE A 12 34.42 14.86 -45.04
N ARG A 13 33.94 15.98 -45.58
CA ARG A 13 32.84 16.79 -45.02
C ARG A 13 31.46 16.11 -45.08
N ASN A 14 31.21 15.18 -46.01
CA ASN A 14 29.87 14.59 -46.17
C ASN A 14 29.61 13.38 -45.26
N VAL A 15 30.65 12.65 -44.85
CA VAL A 15 30.50 11.42 -44.04
C VAL A 15 30.10 11.75 -42.60
N SER A 16 30.64 12.85 -42.05
CA SER A 16 30.32 13.33 -40.70
C SER A 16 28.83 13.71 -40.56
N SER A 17 28.28 14.42 -41.54
CA SER A 17 26.87 14.83 -41.53
C SER A 17 25.91 13.65 -41.63
N VAL A 18 26.24 12.63 -42.43
CA VAL A 18 25.41 11.42 -42.55
C VAL A 18 25.42 10.60 -41.26
N LEU A 19 26.58 10.45 -40.61
CA LEU A 19 26.71 9.79 -39.31
C LEU A 19 25.93 10.54 -38.21
N ALA A 20 25.98 11.88 -38.22
CA ALA A 20 25.21 12.70 -37.28
C ALA A 20 23.70 12.53 -37.47
N ILE A 21 23.20 12.53 -38.70
CA ILE A 21 21.78 12.31 -39.02
C ILE A 21 21.32 10.91 -38.56
N LEU A 22 22.11 9.87 -38.84
CA LEU A 22 21.82 8.50 -38.40
C LEU A 22 21.80 8.38 -36.87
N GLY A 23 22.72 9.05 -36.17
CA GLY A 23 22.75 9.10 -34.70
C GLY A 23 21.51 9.77 -34.09
N VAL A 24 21.04 10.88 -34.70
CA VAL A 24 19.81 11.55 -34.28
C VAL A 24 18.58 10.67 -34.54
N LEU A 25 18.49 10.03 -35.71
CA LEU A 25 17.40 9.12 -36.04
C LEU A 25 17.37 7.88 -35.13
N ALA A 26 18.53 7.31 -34.80
CA ALA A 26 18.64 6.19 -33.86
C ALA A 26 18.20 6.60 -32.44
N SER A 27 18.57 7.81 -32.00
CA SER A 27 18.18 8.35 -30.70
C SER A 27 16.66 8.62 -30.64
N LEU A 28 16.08 9.16 -31.71
CA LEU A 28 14.63 9.32 -31.83
C LEU A 28 13.92 7.96 -31.83
N GLY A 29 14.44 6.99 -32.57
CA GLY A 29 13.91 5.62 -32.60
C GLY A 29 13.93 4.96 -31.22
N ALA A 30 15.02 5.12 -30.46
CA ALA A 30 15.12 4.62 -29.09
C ALA A 30 14.10 5.30 -28.15
N LEU A 31 13.93 6.62 -28.25
CA LEU A 31 12.93 7.35 -27.46
C LEU A 31 11.50 6.87 -27.75
N VAL A 32 11.15 6.69 -29.03
CA VAL A 32 9.84 6.18 -29.44
C VAL A 32 9.64 4.74 -28.96
N PHE A 33 10.67 3.89 -29.08
CA PHE A 33 10.62 2.51 -28.62
C PHE A 33 10.44 2.42 -27.09
N ILE A 34 11.19 3.22 -26.31
CA ILE A 34 11.04 3.30 -24.85
C ILE A 34 9.61 3.74 -24.50
N ARG A 35 9.09 4.79 -25.15
CA ARG A 35 7.72 5.25 -24.88
C ARG A 35 6.68 4.20 -25.21
N PHE A 36 6.81 3.53 -26.37
CA PHE A 36 5.89 2.48 -26.79
C PHE A 36 5.92 1.29 -25.84
N TYR A 37 7.12 0.83 -25.46
CA TYR A 37 7.28 -0.28 -24.54
C TYR A 37 6.72 0.07 -23.17
N MET A 38 7.08 1.24 -22.61
CA MET A 38 6.53 1.72 -21.34
C MET A 38 5.01 1.77 -21.35
N ASN A 39 4.39 2.41 -22.35
CA ASN A 39 2.94 2.46 -22.46
C ASN A 39 2.31 1.06 -22.49
N ARG A 40 2.85 0.15 -23.32
CA ARG A 40 2.27 -1.19 -23.45
C ARG A 40 2.38 -2.03 -22.17
N THR A 41 3.48 -1.88 -21.43
CA THR A 41 3.61 -2.49 -20.10
C THR A 41 2.63 -1.87 -19.11
N VAL A 42 2.53 -0.54 -19.06
CA VAL A 42 1.60 0.17 -18.15
C VAL A 42 0.15 -0.24 -18.44
N ASP A 43 -0.24 -0.34 -19.71
CA ASP A 43 -1.57 -0.77 -20.12
C ASP A 43 -1.87 -2.20 -19.65
N SER A 44 -0.92 -3.15 -19.81
CA SER A 44 -1.16 -4.54 -19.39
C SER A 44 -1.21 -4.73 -17.88
N TYR A 45 -0.40 -3.98 -17.12
CA TYR A 45 -0.49 -3.97 -15.65
C TYR A 45 -1.81 -3.37 -15.16
N THR A 46 -2.28 -2.33 -15.84
CA THR A 46 -3.53 -1.63 -15.52
C THR A 46 -4.75 -2.52 -15.80
N GLU A 47 -4.78 -3.23 -16.92
CA GLU A 47 -5.87 -4.17 -17.24
C GLU A 47 -5.94 -5.34 -16.23
N LYS A 48 -4.77 -5.90 -15.84
CA LYS A 48 -4.72 -7.00 -14.87
C LYS A 48 -5.17 -6.53 -13.49
N SER A 49 -4.68 -5.39 -12.98
CA SER A 49 -5.04 -4.87 -11.66
C SER A 49 -6.53 -4.50 -11.58
N LEU A 50 -7.12 -3.95 -12.66
CA LEU A 50 -8.55 -3.66 -12.73
C LEU A 50 -9.40 -4.94 -12.68
N SER A 51 -8.98 -6.00 -13.37
CA SER A 51 -9.67 -7.29 -13.33
C SER A 51 -9.62 -7.95 -11.95
N GLU A 52 -8.48 -7.85 -11.27
CA GLU A 52 -8.29 -8.35 -9.90
C GLU A 52 -9.11 -7.55 -8.89
N PHE A 53 -9.09 -6.22 -9.00
CA PHE A 53 -9.92 -5.34 -8.18
C PHE A 53 -11.40 -5.65 -8.34
N SER A 54 -11.87 -5.81 -9.59
CA SER A 54 -13.27 -6.14 -9.87
C SER A 54 -13.67 -7.49 -9.27
N SER A 55 -12.74 -8.45 -9.22
CA SER A 55 -12.96 -9.75 -8.59
C SER A 55 -13.11 -9.63 -7.07
N TYR A 56 -12.26 -8.83 -6.42
CA TYR A 56 -12.38 -8.51 -4.99
C TYR A 56 -13.68 -7.76 -4.69
N ALA A 57 -13.99 -6.72 -5.47
CA ALA A 57 -15.22 -5.93 -5.31
C ALA A 57 -16.47 -6.82 -5.38
N SER A 58 -16.56 -7.68 -6.40
CA SER A 58 -17.68 -8.60 -6.59
C SER A 58 -17.80 -9.64 -5.46
N ALA A 59 -16.69 -10.00 -4.82
CA ALA A 59 -16.70 -10.95 -3.72
C ALA A 59 -17.06 -10.28 -2.38
N ILE A 60 -16.61 -9.04 -2.17
CA ILE A 60 -17.03 -8.19 -1.04
C ILE A 60 -18.53 -7.89 -1.12
N GLU A 61 -19.07 -7.56 -2.28
CA GLU A 61 -20.51 -7.30 -2.46
C GLU A 61 -21.40 -8.51 -2.15
N ARG A 62 -20.83 -9.72 -2.21
CA ARG A 62 -21.53 -10.98 -1.87
C ARG A 62 -21.27 -11.44 -0.43
N SER A 63 -20.49 -10.69 0.34
CA SER A 63 -20.20 -11.02 1.73
C SER A 63 -21.44 -10.84 2.61
N ASP A 64 -21.53 -11.66 3.65
CA ASP A 64 -22.65 -11.65 4.58
C ASP A 64 -22.43 -10.68 5.74
N GLU A 65 -21.18 -10.52 6.15
CA GLU A 65 -20.82 -9.74 7.32
C GLU A 65 -19.52 -8.97 7.09
N THR A 66 -19.53 -7.71 7.54
CA THR A 66 -18.37 -6.83 7.56
C THR A 66 -17.94 -6.62 9.00
N VAL A 67 -16.70 -6.99 9.31
CA VAL A 67 -16.10 -6.86 10.64
C VAL A 67 -14.87 -5.97 10.53
N LEU A 68 -14.81 -4.92 11.35
CA LEU A 68 -13.66 -4.02 11.41
C LEU A 68 -12.76 -4.42 12.58
N PHE A 69 -11.46 -4.38 12.37
CA PHE A 69 -10.41 -4.60 13.36
C PHE A 69 -9.47 -3.40 13.38
N GLU A 70 -8.96 -3.07 14.56
CA GLU A 70 -7.91 -2.06 14.72
C GLU A 70 -6.53 -2.70 14.53
N GLY A 71 -5.61 -1.99 13.89
CA GLY A 71 -4.22 -2.37 13.77
C GLY A 71 -3.39 -1.98 15.00
N LEU A 72 -2.31 -2.73 15.25
CA LEU A 72 -1.34 -2.37 16.28
C LEU A 72 -0.73 -0.97 16.02
N PRO A 73 -0.19 -0.28 17.04
CA PRO A 73 0.57 0.95 16.83
C PRO A 73 1.69 0.76 15.80
N SER A 74 2.00 1.79 15.03
CA SER A 74 3.08 1.67 14.03
C SER A 74 4.44 1.69 14.73
N PRO A 75 5.34 0.73 14.45
CA PRO A 75 6.66 0.68 15.08
C PRO A 75 7.56 1.85 14.66
N SER A 76 7.27 2.51 13.52
CA SER A 76 8.07 3.64 13.03
C SER A 76 7.60 4.99 13.58
N SER A 77 6.30 5.15 13.89
CA SER A 77 5.74 6.41 14.40
C SER A 77 5.39 6.38 15.88
N GLU A 78 5.12 5.20 16.45
CA GLU A 78 4.67 4.99 17.82
C GLU A 78 5.46 3.84 18.49
N PRO A 79 6.81 3.90 18.52
CA PRO A 79 7.65 2.77 18.96
C PRO A 79 7.39 2.34 20.41
N ASP A 80 7.18 3.29 21.31
CA ASP A 80 6.95 3.01 22.74
C ASP A 80 5.63 2.27 22.96
N LEU A 81 4.57 2.71 22.28
CA LEU A 81 3.25 2.05 22.32
C LEU A 81 3.32 0.68 21.66
N TYR A 82 3.99 0.55 20.52
CA TYR A 82 4.17 -0.73 19.85
C TYR A 82 4.87 -1.75 20.75
N MET A 83 5.91 -1.35 21.49
CA MET A 83 6.62 -2.26 22.39
C MET A 83 5.73 -2.82 23.51
N VAL A 84 4.78 -2.02 24.03
CA VAL A 84 3.82 -2.47 25.04
C VAL A 84 2.70 -3.32 24.44
N GLU A 85 2.15 -2.89 23.31
CA GLU A 85 0.98 -3.56 22.71
C GLU A 85 1.36 -4.86 21.98
N SER A 86 2.58 -4.97 21.45
CA SER A 86 3.06 -6.17 20.73
C SER A 86 3.27 -7.40 21.62
N VAL A 87 3.36 -7.24 22.93
CA VAL A 87 3.49 -8.36 23.88
C VAL A 87 2.15 -8.86 24.41
N ARG A 88 1.05 -8.20 24.07
CA ARG A 88 -0.28 -8.64 24.50
C ARG A 88 -0.67 -9.95 23.82
N PRO A 89 -1.43 -10.83 24.49
CA PRO A 89 -1.83 -12.11 23.91
C PRO A 89 -2.98 -11.99 22.89
N ASP A 90 -3.60 -10.81 22.73
CA ASP A 90 -4.87 -10.60 22.03
C ASP A 90 -4.72 -9.93 20.65
N PHE A 91 -3.67 -10.25 19.90
CA PHE A 91 -3.55 -9.88 18.49
C PHE A 91 -3.61 -11.11 17.57
N ARG A 92 -4.06 -10.88 16.34
CA ARG A 92 -3.99 -11.84 15.23
C ARG A 92 -2.92 -11.36 14.26
N ALA A 93 -1.87 -12.15 14.13
CA ALA A 93 -0.91 -11.98 13.06
C ALA A 93 -1.48 -12.62 11.78
N TYR A 94 -1.68 -11.80 10.75
CA TYR A 94 -1.98 -12.27 9.42
C TYR A 94 -0.67 -12.29 8.64
N ALA A 95 -0.25 -13.47 8.20
CA ALA A 95 1.02 -13.64 7.51
C ALA A 95 1.07 -12.79 6.23
N ASP A 96 1.95 -11.77 6.17
CA ASP A 96 2.35 -11.21 4.89
C ASP A 96 3.35 -12.14 4.21
N LEU A 97 2.80 -13.13 3.50
CA LEU A 97 3.53 -14.09 2.68
C LEU A 97 4.44 -13.48 1.60
N SER A 98 4.52 -12.16 1.46
CA SER A 98 5.40 -11.55 0.47
C SER A 98 6.79 -11.18 1.00
N LYS A 99 6.98 -10.93 2.31
CA LYS A 99 8.30 -10.54 2.89
C LYS A 99 8.55 -10.90 4.37
N GLY A 100 7.71 -11.74 4.99
CA GLY A 100 7.86 -12.02 6.43
C GLY A 100 7.43 -10.85 7.32
N GLU A 101 6.63 -9.92 6.78
CA GLU A 101 5.98 -8.86 7.54
C GLU A 101 4.69 -9.47 8.16
N GLU A 102 4.45 -9.29 9.45
CA GLU A 102 3.19 -9.73 10.07
C GLU A 102 2.23 -8.56 10.12
N LEU A 103 1.08 -8.69 9.45
CA LEU A 103 0.00 -7.71 9.57
C LEU A 103 -0.73 -8.01 10.87
N SER A 104 -0.43 -7.22 11.89
CA SER A 104 -0.93 -7.46 13.24
C SER A 104 -2.12 -6.56 13.54
N LEU A 105 -3.27 -7.19 13.73
CA LEU A 105 -4.51 -6.54 14.13
C LEU A 105 -4.90 -7.03 15.53
N TYR A 106 -5.52 -6.18 16.34
CA TYR A 106 -6.18 -6.65 17.56
C TYR A 106 -7.23 -7.69 17.22
N ALA A 107 -7.32 -8.75 18.03
CA ALA A 107 -8.24 -9.85 17.80
C ALA A 107 -9.71 -9.46 18.04
N GLN A 108 -9.94 -8.44 18.87
CA GLN A 108 -11.28 -7.96 19.21
C GLN A 108 -11.85 -7.11 18.07
N PRO A 109 -13.03 -7.44 17.53
CA PRO A 109 -13.67 -6.63 16.50
C PRO A 109 -14.17 -5.30 17.08
N MET A 110 -14.09 -4.26 16.25
CA MET A 110 -14.67 -2.95 16.54
C MET A 110 -16.18 -3.01 16.31
N GLY A 111 -16.95 -2.53 17.29
CA GLY A 111 -18.42 -2.54 17.26
C GLY A 111 -19.00 -1.46 16.35
N ILE A 112 -18.83 -1.59 15.03
CA ILE A 112 -19.36 -0.65 14.04
C ILE A 112 -20.84 -0.95 13.70
N GLY A 113 -21.61 0.11 13.42
CA GLY A 113 -23.01 0.01 13.02
C GLY A 113 -23.19 -0.38 11.55
N ASP A 114 -24.42 -0.69 11.17
CA ASP A 114 -24.74 -1.16 9.82
C ASP A 114 -24.50 -0.08 8.74
N LEU A 115 -24.70 1.20 9.08
CA LEU A 115 -24.43 2.31 8.17
C LEU A 115 -22.94 2.38 7.84
N GLU A 116 -22.07 2.28 8.84
CA GLU A 116 -20.62 2.31 8.66
C GLU A 116 -20.13 1.09 7.88
N LYS A 117 -20.70 -0.10 8.14
CA LYS A 117 -20.43 -1.30 7.35
C LYS A 117 -20.76 -1.10 5.87
N MET A 118 -21.93 -0.52 5.56
CA MET A 118 -22.34 -0.21 4.20
C MET A 118 -21.40 0.83 3.55
N GLN A 119 -21.03 1.88 4.28
CA GLN A 119 -20.12 2.91 3.80
C GLN A 119 -18.72 2.35 3.51
N LEU A 120 -18.18 1.52 4.41
CA LEU A 120 -16.88 0.86 4.21
C LEU A 120 -16.93 -0.09 3.00
N SER A 121 -17.97 -0.90 2.88
CA SER A 121 -18.13 -1.78 1.71
C SER A 121 -18.15 -0.95 0.42
N ASN A 122 -18.99 0.09 0.34
CA ASN A 122 -19.08 0.93 -0.84
C ASN A 122 -17.74 1.64 -1.16
N LEU A 123 -17.03 2.13 -0.14
CA LEU A 123 -15.74 2.78 -0.35
C LEU A 123 -14.70 1.81 -0.93
N LEU A 124 -14.65 0.59 -0.39
CA LEU A 124 -13.66 -0.42 -0.75
C LEU A 124 -13.98 -1.14 -2.07
N THR A 125 -15.23 -1.12 -2.54
CA THR A 125 -15.62 -1.71 -3.82
C THR A 125 -15.76 -0.70 -4.96
N ASN A 126 -15.88 0.60 -4.65
CA ASN A 126 -16.12 1.62 -5.68
C ASN A 126 -14.80 2.06 -6.37
N PRO A 127 -14.67 1.84 -7.69
CA PRO A 127 -13.45 2.16 -8.43
C PRO A 127 -13.15 3.67 -8.55
N ARG A 128 -14.05 4.56 -8.10
CA ARG A 128 -13.80 6.00 -8.00
C ARG A 128 -12.83 6.33 -6.86
N TYR A 129 -12.83 5.55 -5.80
CA TYR A 129 -11.99 5.79 -4.61
C TYR A 129 -10.62 5.12 -4.72
N ILE A 130 -10.38 4.38 -5.79
CA ILE A 130 -9.17 3.58 -6.00
C ILE A 130 -8.40 4.12 -7.21
N GLU A 131 -7.12 4.41 -7.03
CA GLU A 131 -6.23 4.77 -8.13
C GLU A 131 -6.05 3.56 -9.05
N LYS A 132 -6.47 3.72 -10.30
CA LYS A 132 -6.47 2.65 -11.32
C LYS A 132 -5.08 2.33 -11.89
N SER A 133 -4.05 3.09 -11.52
CA SER A 133 -2.70 2.90 -12.07
C SER A 133 -2.01 1.69 -11.43
N GLY A 134 -1.09 1.05 -12.15
CA GLY A 134 -0.28 -0.10 -11.68
C GLY A 134 0.59 0.24 -10.47
N TYR A 135 -0.07 0.45 -9.33
CA TYR A 135 0.50 0.86 -8.07
C TYR A 135 1.52 -0.21 -7.66
N LYS A 136 2.78 0.19 -7.70
CA LYS A 136 3.89 -0.61 -7.22
C LYS A 136 4.26 -0.05 -5.85
N ARG A 137 3.98 -0.81 -4.80
CA ARG A 137 4.28 -0.41 -3.42
C ARG A 137 5.72 0.10 -3.35
N ASN A 138 5.88 1.35 -2.92
CA ASN A 138 7.20 1.88 -2.61
C ASN A 138 7.77 1.04 -1.46
N SER A 139 9.08 0.86 -1.43
CA SER A 139 9.83 -0.14 -0.67
C SER A 139 9.70 -0.12 0.87
N ALA A 140 8.81 0.69 1.44
CA ALA A 140 8.54 0.70 2.87
C ALA A 140 7.72 -0.54 3.30
N PRO A 141 7.89 -1.00 4.55
CA PRO A 141 7.02 -2.02 5.15
C PRO A 141 5.58 -1.51 5.20
N PHE A 142 4.62 -2.37 4.86
CA PHE A 142 3.21 -2.00 4.98
C PHE A 142 2.79 -2.14 6.44
N HIS A 143 2.16 -1.12 6.99
CA HIS A 143 1.58 -1.16 8.33
C HIS A 143 0.08 -0.86 8.22
N ALA A 144 -0.74 -1.73 8.80
CA ALA A 144 -2.19 -1.58 8.79
C ALA A 144 -2.62 -0.76 10.01
N ASP A 145 -3.29 0.37 9.78
CA ASP A 145 -4.01 1.09 10.82
C ASP A 145 -5.33 0.37 11.17
N TYR A 146 -5.96 -0.24 10.17
CA TYR A 146 -7.19 -1.01 10.32
C TYR A 146 -7.19 -2.22 9.38
N GLY A 147 -8.01 -3.21 9.71
CA GLY A 147 -8.34 -4.31 8.80
C GLY A 147 -9.85 -4.52 8.75
N VAL A 148 -10.38 -4.69 7.55
CA VAL A 148 -11.79 -5.03 7.33
C VAL A 148 -11.85 -6.46 6.83
N GLN A 149 -12.58 -7.30 7.56
CA GLN A 149 -12.88 -8.67 7.16
C GLN A 149 -14.30 -8.73 6.61
N PHE A 150 -14.41 -9.34 5.44
CA PHE A 150 -15.67 -9.64 4.77
C PHE A 150 -15.86 -11.16 4.80
N GLU A 151 -16.80 -11.61 5.64
CA GLU A 151 -17.12 -13.02 5.79
C GLU A 151 -17.95 -13.50 4.59
N THR A 152 -17.55 -14.63 4.03
CA THR A 152 -18.24 -15.24 2.88
C THR A 152 -18.61 -16.67 3.24
N ARG A 153 -19.87 -17.08 3.05
CA ARG A 153 -20.33 -18.45 3.33
C ARG A 153 -19.59 -19.55 2.58
N GLU A 154 -19.08 -19.27 1.39
CA GLU A 154 -18.61 -20.28 0.44
C GLU A 154 -17.08 -20.29 0.26
N THR A 155 -16.37 -19.27 0.74
CA THR A 155 -14.94 -19.06 0.46
C THR A 155 -14.16 -18.54 1.66
N THR A 156 -12.83 -18.50 1.54
CA THR A 156 -11.93 -17.80 2.47
C THR A 156 -12.39 -16.34 2.64
N PRO A 157 -12.46 -15.80 3.87
CA PRO A 157 -12.84 -14.43 4.09
C PRO A 157 -11.89 -13.48 3.36
N ILE A 158 -12.44 -12.39 2.84
CA ILE A 158 -11.64 -11.33 2.22
C ILE A 158 -11.21 -10.38 3.32
N LEU A 159 -9.91 -10.11 3.38
CA LEU A 159 -9.32 -9.17 4.32
C LEU A 159 -8.74 -8.00 3.55
N VAL A 160 -9.19 -6.80 3.89
CA VAL A 160 -8.70 -5.53 3.34
C VAL A 160 -8.00 -4.77 4.45
N PHE A 161 -6.67 -4.69 4.37
CA PHE A 161 -5.87 -3.90 5.29
C PHE A 161 -5.76 -2.46 4.79
N ILE A 162 -5.87 -1.51 5.71
CA ILE A 162 -5.94 -0.07 5.44
C ILE A 162 -4.76 0.60 6.13
N ASN A 163 -3.95 1.33 5.37
CA ASN A 163 -2.94 2.26 5.87
C ASN A 163 -3.41 3.69 5.57
N LEU A 164 -3.88 4.41 6.58
CA LEU A 164 -4.43 5.77 6.41
C LEU A 164 -3.36 6.82 6.14
N SER A 165 -2.15 6.59 6.64
CA SER A 165 -1.02 7.51 6.47
C SER A 165 -0.38 7.36 5.08
N GLY A 166 -0.28 6.12 4.60
CA GLY A 166 0.19 5.80 3.24
C GLY A 166 -0.89 5.95 2.17
N GLU A 167 -2.17 6.03 2.57
CA GLU A 167 -3.33 6.00 1.67
C GLU A 167 -3.35 4.72 0.83
N GLU A 168 -2.95 3.60 1.44
CA GLU A 168 -2.76 2.31 0.78
C GLU A 168 -3.76 1.29 1.30
N LEU A 169 -4.24 0.44 0.40
CA LEU A 169 -5.07 -0.71 0.70
C LEU A 169 -4.36 -1.99 0.27
N LEU A 170 -4.51 -3.05 1.05
CA LEU A 170 -4.02 -4.37 0.71
C LEU A 170 -5.14 -5.39 0.82
N PHE A 171 -5.60 -5.89 -0.33
CA PHE A 171 -6.61 -6.93 -0.44
C PHE A 171 -5.96 -8.31 -0.39
N THR A 172 -6.53 -9.20 0.43
CA THR A 172 -6.10 -10.58 0.60
C THR A 172 -7.31 -11.51 0.74
N GLY A 173 -7.09 -12.84 0.74
CA GLY A 173 -8.16 -13.85 0.76
C GLY A 173 -8.60 -14.32 -0.63
N GLY A 174 -8.17 -13.63 -1.69
CA GLY A 174 -8.31 -14.07 -3.08
C GLY A 174 -7.09 -14.84 -3.62
N PRO A 175 -7.07 -15.18 -4.92
CA PRO A 175 -5.99 -15.96 -5.53
C PRO A 175 -4.64 -15.23 -5.55
N GLN A 176 -4.65 -13.90 -5.55
CA GLN A 176 -3.46 -13.05 -5.44
C GLN A 176 -3.74 -11.86 -4.53
N LYS A 177 -2.73 -11.42 -3.79
CA LYS A 177 -2.81 -10.15 -3.03
C LYS A 177 -2.81 -8.98 -4.00
N LEU A 178 -3.63 -7.98 -3.73
CA LEU A 178 -3.70 -6.77 -4.54
C LEU A 178 -3.44 -5.56 -3.64
N ALA A 179 -2.40 -4.81 -3.97
CA ALA A 179 -2.14 -3.52 -3.34
C ALA A 179 -2.73 -2.40 -4.20
N CYS A 180 -3.45 -1.49 -3.56
CA CYS A 180 -4.08 -0.34 -4.21
C CYS A 180 -3.73 0.93 -3.46
N LYS A 181 -3.80 2.07 -4.15
CA LYS A 181 -3.73 3.39 -3.55
C LYS A 181 -5.12 4.03 -3.59
N LEU A 182 -5.50 4.69 -2.50
CA LEU A 182 -6.71 5.48 -2.44
C LEU A 182 -6.52 6.77 -3.24
N THR A 183 -7.59 7.23 -3.88
CA THR A 183 -7.65 8.61 -4.37
C THR A 183 -7.77 9.57 -3.18
N GLU A 184 -7.46 10.85 -3.38
CA GLU A 184 -7.61 11.88 -2.33
C GLU A 184 -9.03 11.91 -1.76
N GLU A 185 -10.04 11.80 -2.64
CA GLU A 185 -11.45 11.69 -2.25
C GLU A 185 -11.71 10.43 -1.41
N GLY A 186 -11.19 9.28 -1.86
CA GLY A 186 -11.31 8.01 -1.12
C GLY A 186 -10.65 8.05 0.25
N ALA A 187 -9.47 8.63 0.36
CA ALA A 187 -8.76 8.80 1.63
C ALA A 187 -9.53 9.73 2.59
N SER A 188 -10.09 10.83 2.09
CA SER A 188 -10.90 11.75 2.88
C SER A 188 -12.18 11.09 3.41
N GLU A 189 -12.93 10.41 2.55
CA GLU A 189 -14.14 9.68 2.95
C GLU A 189 -13.83 8.55 3.94
N LEU A 190 -12.74 7.82 3.73
CA LEU A 190 -12.34 6.74 4.62
C LEU A 190 -11.98 7.27 6.01
N ARG A 191 -11.24 8.38 6.08
CA ARG A 191 -10.95 9.07 7.35
C ARG A 191 -12.22 9.57 8.02
N PHE A 192 -13.22 10.02 7.26
CA PHE A 192 -14.50 10.46 7.82
C PHE A 192 -15.28 9.30 8.44
N VAL A 193 -15.43 8.19 7.72
CA VAL A 193 -16.14 6.99 8.20
C VAL A 193 -15.45 6.39 9.42
N LEU A 194 -14.12 6.35 9.43
CA LEU A 194 -13.33 5.81 10.55
C LEU A 194 -13.12 6.82 11.68
N ARG A 195 -13.51 8.10 11.52
CA ARG A 195 -13.29 9.16 12.50
C ARG A 195 -13.82 8.82 13.91
N PRO A 196 -15.04 8.28 14.07
CA PRO A 196 -15.57 7.93 15.39
C PRO A 196 -14.77 6.82 16.07
N TRP A 197 -14.03 6.07 15.27
CA TRP A 197 -13.28 4.87 15.64
C TRP A 197 -11.78 5.13 15.68
N ILE A 198 -11.38 6.41 15.71
CA ILE A 198 -9.98 6.79 15.91
C ILE A 198 -9.56 6.31 17.29
N LYS A 199 -8.89 5.14 17.26
CA LYS A 199 -7.98 4.59 18.24
C LYS A 199 -8.60 4.44 19.64
N ASN A 200 -9.06 3.22 19.97
CA ASN A 200 -9.20 2.75 21.36
C ASN A 200 -7.83 2.64 22.08
N ARG A 201 -6.82 3.34 21.57
CA ARG A 201 -5.49 3.40 22.15
C ARG A 201 -5.61 4.14 23.47
N PRO A 202 -4.79 3.79 24.47
CA PRO A 202 -4.64 4.61 25.65
C PRO A 202 -4.43 6.06 25.19
N SER A 203 -5.25 7.00 25.70
CA SER A 203 -5.03 8.41 25.34
C SER A 203 -3.58 8.78 25.71
N PRO A 204 -2.88 9.64 24.97
CA PRO A 204 -1.55 10.11 25.36
C PRO A 204 -1.52 10.75 26.77
N GLU A 205 -2.69 11.13 27.29
CA GLU A 205 -2.90 11.63 28.64
C GLU A 205 -2.92 10.53 29.71
N HIS A 206 -3.14 9.26 29.32
CA HIS A 206 -2.72 8.09 30.09
C HIS A 206 -1.20 7.99 29.95
N ARG A 207 -0.54 8.83 30.76
CA ARG A 207 0.86 8.74 31.14
C ARG A 207 1.31 7.29 31.07
N THR A 208 2.29 7.11 30.20
CA THR A 208 2.94 5.88 29.79
C THR A 208 2.74 4.73 30.78
N PHE A 209 2.32 3.59 30.26
CA PHE A 209 2.41 2.32 30.98
C PHE A 209 3.82 2.11 31.57
N PHE A 210 4.86 2.71 30.95
CA PHE A 210 6.21 2.86 31.49
C PHE A 210 6.32 3.78 32.72
N GLN A 211 5.70 4.97 32.78
CA GLN A 211 5.63 5.78 34.00
C GLN A 211 4.81 5.11 35.09
N GLN A 212 3.69 4.45 34.76
CA GLN A 212 2.93 3.68 35.76
C GLN A 212 3.73 2.46 36.25
N ALA A 213 4.43 1.75 35.38
CA ALA A 213 5.29 0.63 35.77
C ALA A 213 6.52 1.09 36.57
N ILE A 214 7.11 2.26 36.24
CA ILE A 214 8.17 2.90 37.02
C ILE A 214 7.64 3.35 38.39
N GLU A 215 6.49 4.02 38.45
CA GLU A 215 5.85 4.47 39.70
C GLU A 215 5.39 3.29 40.59
N LEU A 216 4.91 2.19 40.01
CA LEU A 216 4.56 0.97 40.76
C LEU A 216 5.80 0.26 41.31
N ASN A 217 6.91 0.28 40.59
CA ASN A 217 8.17 -0.29 41.04
C ASN A 217 8.87 0.60 42.09
N GLU A 218 8.74 1.93 41.98
CA GLU A 218 9.24 2.90 42.96
C GLU A 218 8.39 2.93 44.25
N ASN A 219 7.06 2.74 44.17
CA ASN A 219 6.18 2.69 45.34
C ASN A 219 6.03 1.28 45.96
N GLY A 220 6.36 0.22 45.22
CA GLY A 220 6.39 -1.17 45.70
C GLY A 220 7.69 -1.59 46.40
N GLY A 221 8.73 -0.74 46.35
CA GLY A 221 10.04 -0.97 46.98
C GLY A 221 10.16 -0.53 48.45
N LEU A 222 9.06 -0.18 49.11
CA LEU A 222 9.00 0.12 50.54
C LEU A 222 7.98 -0.80 51.20
N ASN A 223 8.30 -2.10 51.27
CA ASN A 223 7.87 -3.06 52.30
C ASN A 223 8.47 -4.44 51.96
N ASP A 224 9.79 -4.53 51.95
CA ASP A 224 10.45 -5.72 52.47
C ASP A 224 11.15 -5.23 53.75
N ASP A 225 10.81 -5.88 54.86
CA ASP A 225 11.15 -5.62 56.27
C ASP A 225 12.46 -4.88 56.61
#